data_AF-A0A938TIK6-F1
#
_entry.id   AF-A0A938TIK6-F1
#
_cell.length_a   1.000
_cell.length_b   1.000
_cell.length_c   1.000
_cell.angle_alpha   90.00
_cell.angle_beta   90.00
_cell.angle_gamma   90.00
#
_symmetry.space_group_name_H-M   'P 1'
#
loop_
_entity.id
_entity.type
_entity.pdbx_description
1 polymer ?
#
loop_
_entity_poly.entity_id
_entity_poly.type
_entity_poly.pdbx_seq_one_letter_code
_entity_poly.pdbx_strand_id
1 'polypeptide(L)'
;MATSNRSWRRIVALLLAAALLLLAQLTLIFPGTSRFSEVVHNALHVPWVAVLTLVIWRLSGSWLLTVLVTLLIAVGSEVLQQLTGRTPSLMDLFNNFLGLSLAACVHALFVRASRVPFWLSILGLLFIVGWTLRPTVMVFLSENWMAARGDLLYDGTDPRGFYLANFDAETGFNRFSNESLTLTLTDAPWSGVHFRSFPGAEDEPDYLRISLTVEGNAPLRLGVSAWYQQDEDPV
;
A
#
# COMPACT_ATOMS: atom_id res chain seq x y z
N MET A 1 38.86 -14.47 -25.73
CA MET A 1 37.40 -14.29 -25.95
C MET A 1 36.57 -15.09 -24.93
N ALA A 2 36.60 -14.73 -23.64
CA ALA A 2 35.86 -15.45 -22.57
C ALA A 2 34.97 -14.55 -21.70
N THR A 3 34.79 -13.28 -22.09
CA THR A 3 34.09 -12.26 -21.31
C THR A 3 32.58 -12.18 -21.59
N SER A 4 32.09 -12.64 -22.76
CA SER A 4 30.67 -12.49 -23.12
C SER A 4 29.72 -13.44 -22.35
N ASN A 5 30.19 -14.61 -21.90
CA ASN A 5 29.34 -15.56 -21.18
C ASN A 5 29.03 -15.14 -19.73
N ARG A 6 29.90 -14.32 -19.10
CA ARG A 6 29.65 -13.82 -17.73
C ARG A 6 28.68 -12.64 -17.72
N SER A 7 28.73 -11.76 -18.72
CA SER A 7 27.79 -10.64 -18.81
C SER A 7 26.38 -11.12 -19.14
N TRP A 8 26.24 -12.09 -20.05
CA TRP A 8 24.94 -12.65 -20.41
C TRP A 8 24.23 -13.33 -19.23
N ARG A 9 24.94 -14.17 -18.47
CA ARG A 9 24.38 -14.83 -17.28
C ARG A 9 23.91 -13.85 -16.21
N ARG A 10 24.60 -12.72 -16.04
CA ARG A 10 24.20 -11.65 -15.12
C ARG A 10 22.94 -10.92 -15.59
N ILE A 11 22.85 -10.63 -16.89
CA ILE A 11 21.66 -10.00 -17.48
C ILE A 11 20.45 -10.93 -17.36
N VAL A 12 20.61 -12.22 -17.66
CA VAL A 12 19.53 -13.21 -17.53
C VAL A 12 19.10 -13.38 -16.07
N ALA A 13 20.05 -13.44 -15.12
CA ALA A 13 19.72 -13.49 -13.69
C ALA A 13 18.99 -12.21 -13.21
N LEU A 14 19.34 -11.03 -13.75
CA LEU A 14 18.64 -9.77 -13.48
C LEU A 14 17.21 -9.78 -13.99
N LEU A 15 17.00 -10.25 -15.22
CA LEU A 15 15.67 -10.34 -15.82
C LEU A 15 14.81 -11.37 -15.09
N LEU A 16 15.37 -12.52 -14.73
CA LEU A 16 14.67 -13.55 -13.94
C LEU A 16 14.35 -13.08 -12.53
N ALA A 17 15.30 -12.42 -11.84
CA ALA A 17 15.04 -11.82 -10.55
C ALA A 17 13.94 -10.77 -10.70
N ALA A 18 14.10 -9.77 -11.57
CA ALA A 18 13.08 -8.75 -11.79
C ALA A 18 11.69 -9.33 -12.17
N ALA A 19 11.64 -10.41 -12.96
CA ALA A 19 10.39 -11.08 -13.34
C ALA A 19 9.75 -11.86 -12.19
N LEU A 20 10.50 -12.66 -11.44
CA LEU A 20 10.01 -13.37 -10.24
C LEU A 20 9.57 -12.38 -9.16
N LEU A 21 10.30 -11.28 -9.06
CA LEU A 21 9.99 -10.17 -8.19
C LEU A 21 8.66 -9.51 -8.65
N LEU A 22 8.54 -9.09 -9.92
CA LEU A 22 7.28 -8.56 -10.46
C LEU A 22 6.10 -9.51 -10.26
N LEU A 23 6.31 -10.81 -10.44
CA LEU A 23 5.30 -11.85 -10.16
C LEU A 23 4.89 -11.86 -8.68
N ALA A 24 5.82 -11.75 -7.74
CA ALA A 24 5.49 -11.66 -6.31
C ALA A 24 4.68 -10.39 -5.98
N GLN A 25 4.96 -9.25 -6.62
CA GLN A 25 4.13 -8.04 -6.47
C GLN A 25 2.74 -8.19 -7.09
N LEU A 26 2.61 -8.92 -8.20
CA LEU A 26 1.33 -9.10 -8.89
C LEU A 26 0.43 -10.19 -8.27
N THR A 27 0.99 -11.14 -7.52
CA THR A 27 0.27 -12.35 -7.06
C THR A 27 -0.17 -12.34 -5.59
N LEU A 28 0.13 -11.28 -4.82
CA LEU A 28 -0.16 -11.25 -3.38
C LEU A 28 -1.46 -10.52 -2.99
N ILE A 29 -2.17 -9.90 -3.93
CA ILE A 29 -3.49 -9.32 -3.67
C ILE A 29 -4.54 -10.27 -4.25
N PHE A 30 -5.03 -11.19 -3.41
CA PHE A 30 -6.23 -11.97 -3.72
C PHE A 30 -7.47 -11.21 -3.25
N PRO A 31 -8.59 -11.25 -4.02
CA PRO A 31 -9.89 -10.84 -3.52
C PRO A 31 -10.19 -11.59 -2.22
N GLY A 32 -10.68 -10.90 -1.18
CA GLY A 32 -10.95 -11.49 0.16
C GLY A 32 -9.80 -11.35 1.18
N THR A 33 -8.66 -10.76 0.81
CA THR A 33 -7.57 -10.54 1.77
C THR A 33 -7.90 -9.41 2.77
N SER A 34 -7.54 -9.61 4.05
CA SER A 34 -7.75 -8.63 5.13
C SER A 34 -7.11 -7.26 4.85
N ARG A 35 -7.63 -6.19 5.46
CA ARG A 35 -7.04 -4.85 5.37
C ARG A 35 -5.58 -4.84 5.83
N PHE A 36 -5.25 -5.61 6.87
CA PHE A 36 -3.88 -5.81 7.30
C PHE A 36 -2.98 -6.35 6.18
N SER A 37 -3.40 -7.39 5.45
CA SER A 37 -2.63 -7.94 4.32
C SER A 37 -2.43 -6.93 3.18
N GLU A 38 -3.44 -6.13 2.84
CA GLU A 38 -3.29 -5.06 1.83
C GLU A 38 -2.24 -4.03 2.27
N VAL A 39 -2.29 -3.61 3.53
CA VAL A 39 -1.36 -2.60 4.05
C VAL A 39 0.05 -3.15 4.22
N VAL A 40 0.20 -4.41 4.65
CA VAL A 40 1.50 -5.11 4.65
C VAL A 40 2.05 -5.20 3.23
N HIS A 41 1.23 -5.59 2.25
CA HIS A 41 1.64 -5.66 0.86
C HIS A 41 2.13 -4.29 0.35
N ASN A 42 1.36 -3.23 0.60
CA ASN A 42 1.76 -1.86 0.25
C ASN A 42 3.05 -1.43 0.97
N ALA A 43 3.22 -1.78 2.25
CA ALA A 43 4.43 -1.49 3.00
C ALA A 43 5.66 -2.22 2.42
N LEU A 44 5.48 -3.42 1.86
CA LEU A 44 6.58 -4.20 1.26
C LEU A 44 7.15 -3.57 -0.02
N HIS A 45 6.44 -2.67 -0.70
CA HIS A 45 6.97 -1.96 -1.87
C HIS A 45 8.29 -1.23 -1.58
N VAL A 46 8.43 -0.62 -0.41
CA VAL A 46 9.60 0.18 -0.03
C VAL A 46 10.86 -0.69 0.17
N PRO A 47 10.88 -1.68 1.10
CA PRO A 47 12.05 -2.55 1.28
C PRO A 47 12.36 -3.34 0.02
N TRP A 48 11.34 -3.69 -0.76
CA TRP A 48 11.50 -4.36 -2.03
C TRP A 48 12.32 -3.58 -3.04
N VAL A 49 11.88 -2.35 -3.35
CA VAL A 49 12.59 -1.49 -4.29
C VAL A 49 14.00 -1.23 -3.78
N ALA A 50 14.18 -1.05 -2.47
CA ALA A 50 15.50 -0.87 -1.89
C ALA A 50 16.44 -2.06 -2.17
N VAL A 51 15.97 -3.29 -1.98
CA VAL A 51 16.75 -4.50 -2.28
C VAL A 51 17.07 -4.59 -3.77
N LEU A 52 16.09 -4.35 -4.64
CA LEU A 52 16.28 -4.36 -6.09
C LEU A 52 17.35 -3.34 -6.52
N THR A 53 17.27 -2.10 -6.02
CA THR A 53 18.26 -1.06 -6.27
C THR A 53 19.65 -1.50 -5.81
N LEU A 54 19.80 -2.06 -4.61
CA LEU A 54 21.10 -2.50 -4.11
C LEU A 54 21.69 -3.66 -4.94
N VAL A 55 20.85 -4.58 -5.41
CA VAL A 55 21.27 -5.68 -6.31
C VAL A 55 21.74 -5.13 -7.65
N ILE A 56 20.96 -4.23 -8.28
CA ILE A 56 21.34 -3.59 -9.54
C ILE A 56 22.64 -2.79 -9.36
N TRP A 57 22.82 -2.10 -8.23
CA TRP A 57 24.08 -1.42 -7.91
C TRP A 57 25.25 -2.38 -7.83
N ARG A 58 25.12 -3.49 -7.11
CA ARG A 58 26.22 -4.47 -7.02
C ARG A 58 26.57 -5.12 -8.35
N LEU A 59 25.63 -5.21 -9.27
CA LEU A 59 25.85 -5.82 -10.59
C LEU A 59 26.37 -4.82 -11.62
N SER A 60 25.89 -3.58 -11.59
CA SER A 60 26.31 -2.53 -12.52
C SER A 60 27.60 -1.83 -12.11
N GLY A 61 27.90 -1.79 -10.81
CA GLY A 61 28.98 -0.99 -10.25
C GLY A 61 28.79 0.52 -10.38
N SER A 62 27.65 0.97 -10.95
CA SER A 62 27.35 2.38 -11.20
C SER A 62 26.05 2.77 -10.51
N TRP A 63 26.16 3.66 -9.53
CA TRP A 63 25.00 4.18 -8.81
C TRP A 63 24.05 4.95 -9.73
N LEU A 64 24.58 5.75 -10.65
CA LEU A 64 23.77 6.51 -11.61
C LEU A 64 22.94 5.58 -12.51
N LEU A 65 23.56 4.54 -13.06
CA LEU A 65 22.85 3.56 -13.88
C LEU A 65 21.79 2.83 -13.07
N THR A 66 22.10 2.51 -11.82
CA THR A 66 21.17 1.84 -10.90
C THR A 66 19.92 2.66 -10.65
N VAL A 67 20.08 3.95 -10.36
CA VAL A 67 18.96 4.88 -10.15
C VAL A 67 18.09 4.93 -11.40
N LEU A 68 18.70 5.12 -12.57
CA LEU A 68 17.96 5.19 -13.84
C LEU A 68 17.18 3.90 -14.13
N VAL A 69 17.80 2.73 -13.98
CA VAL A 69 17.15 1.43 -14.20
C VAL A 69 16.02 1.21 -13.20
N THR A 70 16.23 1.53 -11.92
CA THR A 70 15.18 1.37 -10.90
C THR A 70 13.99 2.27 -11.19
N LEU A 71 14.23 3.52 -11.59
CA LEU A 71 13.16 4.46 -11.96
C LEU A 71 12.40 3.98 -13.20
N LEU A 72 13.09 3.46 -14.21
CA LEU A 72 12.46 2.89 -15.39
C LEU A 72 11.59 1.67 -15.05
N ILE A 73 12.04 0.81 -14.13
CA ILE A 73 11.24 -0.33 -13.65
C ILE A 73 10.01 0.15 -12.89
N ALA A 74 10.15 1.12 -11.98
CA ALA A 74 9.05 1.65 -11.19
C ALA A 74 7.97 2.34 -12.04
N VAL A 75 8.39 3.17 -13.02
CA VAL A 75 7.44 3.80 -13.94
C VAL A 75 6.85 2.76 -14.89
N GLY A 76 7.66 1.81 -15.37
CA GLY A 76 7.22 0.73 -16.23
C GLY A 76 6.17 -0.16 -15.57
N SER A 77 6.29 -0.44 -14.26
CA SER A 77 5.31 -1.22 -13.53
C SER A 77 3.97 -0.49 -13.40
N GLU A 78 3.95 0.82 -13.17
CA GLU A 78 2.70 1.61 -13.15
C GLU A 78 2.01 1.60 -14.53
N VAL A 79 2.78 1.77 -15.61
CA VAL A 79 2.25 1.72 -16.98
C VAL A 79 1.68 0.33 -17.30
N LEU A 80 2.37 -0.74 -16.90
CA LEU A 80 1.87 -2.10 -17.08
C LEU A 80 0.60 -2.36 -16.25
N GLN A 81 0.54 -1.87 -15.01
CA GLN A 81 -0.67 -1.97 -14.19
C GLN A 81 -1.86 -1.26 -14.83
N GLN A 82 -1.64 -0.07 -15.41
CA GLN A 82 -2.65 0.66 -16.17
C GLN A 82 -3.18 -0.15 -17.36
N LEU A 83 -2.30 -0.86 -18.08
CA LEU A 83 -2.70 -1.74 -19.18
C LEU A 83 -3.48 -2.99 -18.71
N THR A 84 -3.32 -3.39 -17.45
CA THR A 84 -4.08 -4.50 -16.84
C THR A 84 -5.39 -4.08 -16.16
N GLY A 85 -5.81 -2.81 -16.32
CA GLY A 85 -7.06 -2.29 -15.77
C GLY A 85 -7.00 -1.84 -14.31
N ARG A 86 -5.81 -1.81 -13.69
CA ARG A 86 -5.59 -1.21 -12.37
C ARG A 86 -5.35 0.29 -12.52
N THR A 87 -6.00 1.10 -11.70
CA THR A 87 -5.77 2.56 -11.70
C THR A 87 -4.36 2.87 -11.20
N PRO A 88 -3.56 3.64 -11.95
CA PRO A 88 -2.21 4.02 -11.51
C PRO A 88 -2.28 4.80 -10.20
N SER A 89 -1.36 4.47 -9.29
CA SER A 89 -1.38 4.97 -7.91
C SER A 89 -0.17 5.88 -7.67
N LEU A 90 -0.43 7.17 -7.42
CA LEU A 90 0.63 8.10 -7.00
C LEU A 90 1.31 7.64 -5.71
N MET A 91 0.60 6.91 -4.86
CA MET A 91 1.15 6.32 -3.64
C MET A 91 2.15 5.22 -3.97
N ASP A 92 1.88 4.39 -4.99
CA ASP A 92 2.76 3.29 -5.40
C ASP A 92 4.07 3.88 -5.98
N LEU A 93 3.97 4.92 -6.81
CA LEU A 93 5.12 5.69 -7.28
C LEU A 93 5.93 6.30 -6.14
N PHE A 94 5.26 6.93 -5.16
CA PHE A 94 5.91 7.51 -3.98
C PHE A 94 6.64 6.44 -3.13
N ASN A 95 6.02 5.29 -2.91
CA ASN A 95 6.64 4.15 -2.21
C ASN A 95 7.87 3.63 -2.96
N ASN A 96 7.83 3.60 -4.30
CA ASN A 96 9.00 3.25 -5.10
C ASN A 96 10.16 4.27 -4.91
N PHE A 97 9.85 5.57 -4.85
CA PHE A 97 10.84 6.60 -4.53
C PHE A 97 11.41 6.43 -3.12
N LEU A 98 10.57 6.14 -2.11
CA LEU A 98 11.03 5.86 -0.76
C LEU A 98 11.98 4.65 -0.71
N GLY A 99 11.70 3.59 -1.46
CA GLY A 99 12.59 2.43 -1.55
C GLY A 99 13.95 2.77 -2.17
N LEU A 100 13.95 3.59 -3.23
CA LEU A 100 15.18 4.10 -3.83
C LEU A 100 15.98 4.97 -2.83
N SER A 101 15.31 5.84 -2.08
CA SER A 101 15.94 6.65 -1.02
C SER A 101 16.50 5.78 0.10
N LEU A 102 15.79 4.72 0.50
CA LEU A 102 16.26 3.76 1.48
C LEU A 102 17.56 3.10 1.01
N ALA A 103 17.60 2.62 -0.23
CA ALA A 103 18.81 2.08 -0.84
C ALA A 103 19.95 3.11 -0.92
N ALA A 104 19.64 4.38 -1.19
CA ALA A 104 20.63 5.46 -1.20
C ALA A 104 21.25 5.69 0.19
N CYS A 105 20.42 5.67 1.24
CA CYS A 105 20.89 5.76 2.62
C CYS A 105 21.78 4.56 2.97
N VAL A 106 21.36 3.33 2.62
CA VAL A 106 22.18 2.12 2.81
C VAL A 106 23.50 2.23 2.04
N HIS A 107 23.46 2.62 0.77
CA HIS A 107 24.64 2.83 -0.06
C HIS A 107 25.62 3.83 0.57
N ALA A 108 25.12 4.96 1.07
CA ALA A 108 25.93 5.99 1.71
C ALA A 108 26.65 5.50 2.98
N LEU A 109 26.05 4.54 3.72
CA LEU A 109 26.70 3.91 4.88
C LEU A 109 27.86 2.98 4.49
N PHE A 110 27.74 2.28 3.35
CA PHE A 110 28.75 1.31 2.90
C PHE A 110 29.88 1.94 2.09
N VAL A 111 29.61 3.02 1.37
CA VAL A 111 30.62 3.70 0.54
C VAL A 111 31.25 4.84 1.33
N ARG A 112 32.47 4.63 1.83
CA ARG A 112 33.29 5.61 2.58
C ARG A 112 33.51 6.95 1.85
N ALA A 113 33.24 7.04 0.56
CA ALA A 113 33.36 8.25 -0.25
C ALA A 113 32.07 9.09 -0.31
N SER A 114 31.01 8.74 0.44
CA SER A 114 29.79 9.53 0.47
C SER A 114 30.04 10.88 1.17
N ARG A 115 29.58 11.98 0.56
CA ARG A 115 29.62 13.33 1.18
C ARG A 115 28.56 13.51 2.27
N VAL A 116 27.74 12.49 2.51
CA VAL A 116 26.61 12.53 3.43
C VAL A 116 27.09 12.06 4.80
N PRO A 117 26.91 12.85 5.86
CA PRO A 117 27.22 12.42 7.22
C PRO A 117 26.49 11.12 7.59
N PHE A 118 27.22 10.18 8.18
CA PHE A 118 26.71 8.86 8.59
C PHE A 118 25.40 8.92 9.39
N TRP A 119 25.29 9.85 10.33
CA TRP A 119 24.09 10.06 11.14
C TRP A 119 22.88 10.51 10.31
N LEU A 120 23.05 11.29 9.24
CA LEU A 120 21.94 11.65 8.35
C LEU A 120 21.45 10.44 7.56
N SER A 121 22.35 9.52 7.17
CA SER A 121 21.95 8.25 6.56
C SER A 121 21.15 7.38 7.54
N ILE A 122 21.57 7.29 8.80
CA ILE A 122 20.80 6.56 9.84
C ILE A 122 19.43 7.19 10.06
N LEU A 123 19.35 8.51 10.24
CA LEU A 123 18.09 9.21 10.45
C LEU A 123 17.15 9.03 9.25
N GLY A 124 17.69 9.08 8.03
CA GLY A 124 16.94 8.78 6.81
C GLY A 124 16.39 7.35 6.79
N LEU A 125 17.20 6.35 7.16
CA LEU A 125 16.73 4.97 7.28
C LEU A 125 15.59 4.84 8.29
N LEU A 126 15.78 5.38 9.50
CA LEU A 126 14.77 5.32 10.57
C LEU A 126 13.48 6.02 10.17
N PHE A 127 13.58 7.18 9.51
CA PHE A 127 12.43 7.92 9.02
C PHE A 127 11.66 7.13 7.95
N ILE A 128 12.36 6.58 6.95
CA ILE A 128 11.71 5.82 5.87
C ILE A 128 11.07 4.55 6.43
N VAL A 129 11.80 3.77 7.24
CA VAL A 129 11.25 2.56 7.86
C VAL A 129 10.06 2.88 8.76
N GLY A 130 10.15 3.93 9.59
CA GLY A 130 9.05 4.37 10.44
C GLY A 130 7.83 4.82 9.63
N TRP A 131 8.04 5.57 8.56
CA TRP A 131 6.97 6.01 7.66
C TRP A 131 6.26 4.83 6.98
N THR A 132 7.03 3.85 6.49
CA THR A 132 6.52 2.65 5.84
C THR A 132 5.77 1.73 6.79
N LEU A 133 6.26 1.55 8.02
CA LEU A 133 5.64 0.66 9.01
C LEU A 133 4.46 1.30 9.75
N ARG A 134 4.41 2.64 9.83
CA ARG A 134 3.34 3.37 10.51
C ARG A 134 1.93 2.90 10.12
N PRO A 135 1.53 2.84 8.84
CA PRO A 135 0.17 2.40 8.48
C PRO A 135 -0.09 0.95 8.91
N THR A 136 0.87 0.04 8.75
CA THR A 136 0.74 -1.36 9.18
C THR A 136 0.52 -1.47 10.69
N VAL A 137 1.32 -0.76 11.47
CA VAL A 137 1.20 -0.74 12.94
C VAL A 137 -0.14 -0.16 13.36
N MET A 138 -0.56 0.94 12.72
CA MET A 138 -1.85 1.55 13.05
C MET A 138 -3.02 0.63 12.72
N VAL A 139 -3.05 0.00 11.54
CA VAL A 139 -4.08 -1.00 11.20
C VAL A 139 -4.10 -2.14 12.20
N PHE A 140 -2.95 -2.73 12.52
CA PHE A 140 -2.86 -3.82 13.49
C PHE A 140 -3.37 -3.40 14.89
N LEU A 141 -2.98 -2.22 15.37
CA LEU A 141 -3.47 -1.71 16.66
C LEU A 141 -4.96 -1.42 16.63
N SER A 142 -5.48 -0.93 15.50
CA SER A 142 -6.90 -0.69 15.33
C SER A 142 -7.71 -1.99 15.29
N GLU A 143 -7.26 -3.00 14.54
CA GLU A 143 -7.93 -4.31 14.44
C GLU A 143 -8.02 -4.97 15.82
N ASN A 144 -6.89 -5.02 16.55
CA ASN A 144 -6.87 -5.58 17.90
C ASN A 144 -7.77 -4.81 18.89
N TRP A 145 -7.82 -3.49 18.77
CA TRP A 145 -8.69 -2.68 19.62
C TRP A 145 -10.17 -2.89 19.32
N MET A 146 -10.54 -3.05 18.04
CA MET A 146 -11.93 -3.37 17.65
C MET A 146 -12.33 -4.77 18.10
N ALA A 147 -11.46 -5.77 17.88
CA ALA A 147 -11.69 -7.13 18.35
C ALA A 147 -11.89 -7.19 19.87
N ALA A 148 -11.18 -6.34 20.63
CA ALA A 148 -11.35 -6.23 22.08
C ALA A 148 -12.65 -5.52 22.52
N ARG A 149 -13.37 -4.84 21.61
CA ARG A 149 -14.59 -4.08 21.92
C ARG A 149 -15.89 -4.70 21.39
N GLY A 150 -15.83 -5.68 20.49
CA GLY A 150 -16.96 -6.52 20.03
C GLY A 150 -18.05 -5.81 19.20
N ASP A 151 -18.43 -4.59 19.57
CA ASP A 151 -19.70 -3.98 19.17
C ASP A 151 -19.54 -2.79 18.21
N LEU A 152 -18.29 -2.41 17.88
CA LEU A 152 -17.97 -1.17 17.18
C LEU A 152 -17.22 -1.45 15.87
N LEU A 153 -17.87 -1.14 14.73
CA LEU A 153 -17.29 -1.30 13.39
C LEU A 153 -16.47 -0.08 12.93
N TYR A 154 -16.82 1.11 13.41
CA TYR A 154 -16.11 2.36 13.16
C TYR A 154 -16.46 3.38 14.24
N ASP A 155 -15.46 4.11 14.72
CA ASP A 155 -15.63 5.24 15.63
C ASP A 155 -14.82 6.43 15.09
N GLY A 156 -15.52 7.49 14.66
CA GLY A 156 -14.90 8.70 14.12
C GLY A 156 -14.18 9.53 15.18
N THR A 157 -14.51 9.32 16.47
CA THR A 157 -13.83 9.97 17.60
C THR A 157 -12.50 9.30 17.95
N ASP A 158 -12.28 8.09 17.45
CA ASP A 158 -11.03 7.37 17.62
C ASP A 158 -10.18 7.44 16.34
N PRO A 159 -8.95 8.00 16.39
CA PRO A 159 -8.05 8.05 15.24
C PRO A 159 -7.74 6.67 14.64
N ARG A 160 -8.01 5.57 15.36
CA ARG A 160 -7.85 4.18 14.90
C ARG A 160 -8.92 3.74 13.91
N GLY A 161 -10.16 4.22 14.03
CA GLY A 161 -11.26 3.88 13.11
C GLY A 161 -10.94 4.26 11.66
N PHE A 162 -10.17 5.34 11.48
CA PHE A 162 -9.71 5.83 10.18
C PHE A 162 -8.77 4.87 9.45
N TYR A 163 -7.97 4.09 10.18
CA TYR A 163 -6.98 3.18 9.56
C TYR A 163 -7.62 1.88 9.04
N LEU A 164 -8.75 1.47 9.63
CA LEU A 164 -9.45 0.24 9.28
C LEU A 164 -10.37 0.39 8.08
N ALA A 165 -10.95 1.58 7.93
CA ALA A 165 -11.93 1.79 6.90
C ALA A 165 -11.25 1.94 5.52
N ASN A 166 -11.38 0.89 4.70
CA ASN A 166 -11.01 0.94 3.29
C ASN A 166 -12.09 1.68 2.50
N PHE A 167 -12.04 3.01 2.54
CA PHE A 167 -13.01 3.85 1.84
C PHE A 167 -12.64 3.99 0.37
N ASP A 168 -13.22 3.15 -0.48
CA ASP A 168 -13.28 3.47 -1.90
C ASP A 168 -14.44 4.42 -2.12
N ALA A 169 -14.14 5.73 -2.18
CA ALA A 169 -15.08 6.68 -2.74
C ALA A 169 -15.07 6.48 -4.25
N GLU A 170 -16.13 5.90 -4.81
CA GLU A 170 -16.21 5.71 -6.26
C GLU A 170 -16.21 7.05 -7.01
N THR A 171 -16.79 8.11 -6.41
CA THR A 171 -16.94 9.42 -7.06
C THR A 171 -17.04 10.63 -6.10
N GLY A 172 -16.63 10.51 -4.82
CA GLY A 172 -16.82 11.53 -3.77
C GLY A 172 -15.52 12.09 -3.16
N PHE A 173 -15.59 13.30 -2.60
CA PHE A 173 -14.53 13.84 -1.74
C PHE A 173 -14.82 13.47 -0.28
N ASN A 174 -13.96 12.64 0.30
CA ASN A 174 -14.01 12.31 1.72
C ASN A 174 -13.29 13.40 2.51
N ARG A 175 -14.02 14.12 3.36
CA ARG A 175 -13.42 15.00 4.37
C ARG A 175 -13.66 14.37 5.73
N PHE A 176 -12.57 13.96 6.36
CA PHE A 176 -12.60 13.43 7.70
C PHE A 176 -12.68 14.58 8.70
N SER A 177 -13.70 14.56 9.56
CA SER A 177 -13.75 15.34 10.79
C SER A 177 -13.46 14.40 11.97
N ASN A 178 -13.00 14.93 13.10
CA ASN A 178 -12.62 14.14 14.29
C ASN A 178 -13.80 13.45 14.99
N GLU A 179 -15.02 13.49 14.43
CA GLU A 179 -16.22 12.95 15.08
C GLU A 179 -17.13 12.16 14.13
N SER A 180 -16.99 12.36 12.81
CA SER A 180 -17.85 11.72 11.83
C SER A 180 -17.15 11.50 10.49
N LEU A 181 -17.61 10.48 9.77
CA LEU A 181 -17.30 10.29 8.36
C LEU A 181 -18.23 11.18 7.53
N THR A 182 -17.70 12.27 6.99
CA THR A 182 -18.45 13.12 6.06
C THR A 182 -18.21 12.66 4.62
N LEU A 183 -19.27 12.19 3.98
CA LEU A 183 -19.28 11.77 2.58
C LEU A 183 -19.89 12.89 1.72
N THR A 184 -19.10 13.49 0.85
CA THR A 184 -19.64 14.38 -0.19
C THR A 184 -20.05 13.54 -1.38
N LEU A 185 -21.36 13.29 -1.51
CA LEU A 185 -21.92 12.58 -2.64
C LEU A 185 -21.96 13.49 -3.87
N THR A 186 -21.73 12.92 -5.04
CA THR A 186 -21.81 13.61 -6.33
C THR A 186 -22.99 13.09 -7.14
N ASP A 187 -23.32 13.76 -8.25
CA ASP A 187 -24.40 13.35 -9.16
C ASP A 187 -24.07 12.09 -9.98
N ALA A 188 -23.00 11.37 -9.63
CA ALA A 188 -22.64 10.12 -10.27
C ALA A 188 -23.69 9.03 -9.98
N PRO A 189 -23.93 8.11 -10.93
CA PRO A 189 -24.95 7.07 -10.80
C PRO A 189 -24.70 6.11 -9.63
N TRP A 190 -23.44 5.99 -9.20
CA TRP A 190 -23.04 5.24 -8.01
C TRP A 190 -22.12 6.15 -7.19
N SER A 191 -22.70 6.88 -6.24
CA SER A 191 -21.99 7.71 -5.29
C SER A 191 -22.29 7.21 -3.89
N GLY A 192 -21.24 6.83 -3.16
CA GLY A 192 -21.39 6.20 -1.87
C GLY A 192 -20.06 5.77 -1.27
N VAL A 193 -20.15 4.90 -0.27
CA VAL A 193 -19.00 4.33 0.43
C VAL A 193 -19.19 2.81 0.51
N HIS A 194 -18.12 2.07 0.25
CA HIS A 194 -18.10 0.63 0.36
C HIS A 194 -17.21 0.22 1.53
N PHE A 195 -17.72 -0.62 2.42
CA PHE A 195 -16.95 -1.24 3.49
C PHE A 195 -16.67 -2.69 3.09
N ARG A 196 -15.42 -3.01 2.76
CA ARG A 196 -15.03 -4.32 2.18
C ARG A 196 -14.68 -5.40 3.22
N SER A 197 -14.39 -5.05 4.47
CA SER A 197 -14.11 -6.03 5.53
C SER A 197 -14.41 -5.45 6.91
N PHE A 198 -14.90 -6.29 7.81
CA PHE A 198 -15.11 -5.97 9.23
C PHE A 198 -14.30 -6.97 10.07
N PRO A 199 -13.19 -6.56 10.68
CA PRO A 199 -12.45 -7.43 11.58
C PRO A 199 -13.28 -7.68 12.85
N GLY A 200 -13.51 -8.94 13.20
CA GLY A 200 -14.11 -9.34 14.47
C GLY A 200 -15.59 -9.76 14.45
N ALA A 201 -16.23 -9.89 13.30
CA ALA A 201 -17.57 -10.49 13.20
C ALA A 201 -17.48 -12.03 13.22
N GLU A 202 -16.90 -12.61 14.27
CA GLU A 202 -17.03 -14.06 14.54
C GLU A 202 -18.43 -14.40 15.08
N ASP A 203 -19.05 -13.43 15.74
CA ASP A 203 -20.46 -13.46 16.12
C ASP A 203 -21.28 -12.67 15.10
N GLU A 204 -22.31 -13.29 14.51
CA GLU A 204 -23.26 -12.60 13.62
C GLU A 204 -23.92 -11.46 14.41
N PRO A 205 -23.70 -10.18 14.04
CA PRO A 205 -24.32 -9.08 14.78
C PRO A 205 -25.83 -9.11 14.54
N ASP A 206 -26.62 -9.10 15.63
CA ASP A 206 -28.09 -9.08 15.57
C ASP A 206 -28.64 -7.89 14.77
N TYR A 207 -27.89 -6.78 14.68
CA TYR A 207 -28.26 -5.60 13.90
C TYR A 207 -27.05 -4.73 13.53
N LEU A 208 -27.12 -4.06 12.38
CA LEU A 208 -26.20 -2.99 11.98
C LEU A 208 -26.80 -1.62 12.34
N ARG A 209 -26.12 -0.84 13.19
CA ARG A 209 -26.53 0.53 13.51
C ARG A 209 -25.72 1.54 12.69
N ILE A 210 -26.43 2.38 11.93
CA ILE A 210 -25.85 3.49 11.17
C ILE A 210 -26.47 4.81 11.65
N SER A 211 -25.65 5.73 12.15
CA SER A 211 -26.07 7.09 12.49
C SER A 211 -25.71 8.03 11.34
N LEU A 212 -26.72 8.67 10.73
CA LEU A 212 -26.55 9.51 9.55
C LEU A 212 -27.14 10.90 9.79
N THR A 213 -26.36 11.93 9.45
CA THR A 213 -26.80 13.32 9.37
C THR A 213 -26.64 13.78 7.92
N VAL A 214 -27.71 14.29 7.31
CA VAL A 214 -27.66 14.83 5.95
C VAL A 214 -27.46 16.33 6.01
N GLU A 215 -26.35 16.81 5.47
CA GLU A 215 -26.08 18.23 5.29
C GLU A 215 -26.39 18.62 3.84
N GLY A 216 -27.50 19.33 3.61
CA GLY A 216 -27.91 19.76 2.28
C GLY A 216 -29.39 20.13 2.17
N ASN A 217 -29.76 20.75 1.04
CA ASN A 217 -31.13 21.21 0.79
C ASN A 217 -31.99 20.19 0.03
N ALA A 218 -31.40 19.09 -0.46
CA ALA A 218 -32.09 18.06 -1.22
C ALA A 218 -32.28 16.79 -0.37
N PRO A 219 -33.43 16.10 -0.47
CA PRO A 219 -33.63 14.83 0.21
C PRO A 219 -32.68 13.77 -0.35
N LEU A 220 -31.90 13.12 0.52
CA LEU A 220 -31.01 12.03 0.17
C LEU A 220 -31.76 10.69 0.18
N ARG A 221 -31.65 9.92 -0.91
CA ARG A 221 -32.08 8.51 -0.95
C ARG A 221 -30.85 7.64 -0.75
N LEU A 222 -30.77 7.00 0.41
CA LEU A 222 -29.67 6.09 0.75
C LEU A 222 -30.08 4.65 0.44
N GLY A 223 -29.27 3.95 -0.37
CA GLY A 223 -29.31 2.49 -0.46
C GLY A 223 -28.29 1.89 0.51
N VAL A 224 -28.71 0.96 1.36
CA VAL A 224 -27.80 0.16 2.19
C VAL A 224 -27.85 -1.27 1.68
N SER A 225 -26.71 -1.79 1.23
CA SER A 225 -26.55 -3.19 0.83
C SER A 225 -25.47 -3.82 1.68
N ALA A 226 -25.78 -4.95 2.31
CA ALA A 226 -24.82 -5.78 3.02
C ALA A 226 -24.79 -7.15 2.34
N TRP A 227 -23.59 -7.62 2.03
CA TRP A 227 -23.36 -8.91 1.40
C TRP A 227 -22.39 -9.69 2.29
N TYR A 228 -22.76 -10.90 2.68
CA TYR A 228 -21.84 -11.80 3.34
C TYR A 228 -21.14 -12.61 2.26
N GLN A 229 -19.85 -12.34 2.04
CA GLN A 229 -19.05 -13.17 1.15
C GLN A 229 -18.56 -14.36 1.98
N GLN A 230 -19.30 -15.47 1.88
CA GLN A 230 -18.85 -16.74 2.45
C GLN A 230 -17.75 -17.25 1.51
N ASP A 231 -16.50 -17.22 1.97
CA ASP A 231 -15.41 -17.89 1.25
C ASP A 231 -15.73 -19.39 1.26
N GLU A 232 -16.32 -19.90 0.19
CA GLU A 232 -16.43 -21.33 -0.03
C GLU A 232 -15.00 -21.86 -0.17
N ASP A 233 -14.55 -22.66 0.82
CA ASP A 233 -13.31 -23.41 0.72
C ASP A 233 -13.31 -24.16 -0.62
N PRO A 234 -12.29 -23.98 -1.49
CA PRO A 234 -12.20 -24.75 -2.72
C PRO A 234 -11.95 -26.22 -2.35
N VAL A 235 -12.95 -27.06 -2.63
CA VAL A 235 -12.91 -28.53 -2.49
C VAL A 235 -11.87 -29.14 -3.42
#